data_AF-A0A6L4ACM9-F1
#
_entry.id   AF-A0A6L4ACM9-F1
#
_cell.length_a   1.000
_cell.length_b   1.000
_cell.length_c   1.000
_cell.angle_alpha   90.00
_cell.angle_beta   90.00
_cell.angle_gamma   90.00
#
_symmetry.space_group_name_H-M   'P 1'
#
loop_
_entity.id
_entity.type
_entity.pdbx_description
1 polymer ?
#
loop_
_entity_poly.entity_id
_entity_poly.type
_entity_poly.pdbx_seq_one_letter_code
_entity_poly.pdbx_strand_id
1 'polypeptide(L)'
;MVTLVVGIDNAMLSGNIIIPLISVVLGVIIGEAINIQKGLDNFASWLQAWVAKRSKPGQEGDFDSARERFINGFVTASLVFCIGPLTFVGSIQDGISGNYELLAIKAVLDGFAALAFAASLGIGVSFSIVTIIVIQGGLALVGYLAGNIMTDDMINEMSSAGGLLLIGLSLILLDIKHPRMANYLPALLIAPLIVAVGRWLGIDVYPNF
;
A
#
# COMPACT_ATOMS: atom_id res chain seq x y z
N MET A 1 4.18 -10.73 -11.83
CA MET A 1 5.63 -10.76 -12.16
C MET A 1 6.31 -9.43 -11.87
N VAL A 2 5.91 -8.31 -12.48
CA VAL A 2 6.54 -6.99 -12.20
C VAL A 2 6.46 -6.60 -10.72
N THR A 3 5.29 -6.76 -10.08
CA THR A 3 5.10 -6.48 -8.63
C THR A 3 6.04 -7.31 -7.75
N LEU A 4 6.37 -8.54 -8.14
CA LEU A 4 7.29 -9.39 -7.40
C LEU A 4 8.73 -8.85 -7.51
N VAL A 5 9.15 -8.46 -8.71
CA VAL A 5 10.49 -7.89 -8.96
C VAL A 5 10.68 -6.61 -8.17
N VAL A 6 9.71 -5.69 -8.24
CA VAL A 6 9.73 -4.43 -7.46
C VAL A 6 9.69 -4.72 -5.95
N GLY A 7 8.92 -5.73 -5.52
CA GLY A 7 8.87 -6.13 -4.12
C GLY A 7 10.23 -6.62 -3.60
N ILE A 8 10.95 -7.40 -4.39
CA ILE A 8 12.31 -7.88 -4.06
C ILE A 8 13.29 -6.72 -4.01
N ASP A 9 13.29 -5.85 -5.02
CA ASP A 9 14.18 -4.68 -5.08
C ASP A 9 13.99 -3.77 -3.86
N ASN A 10 12.74 -3.44 -3.54
CA ASN A 10 12.42 -2.65 -2.36
C ASN A 10 12.79 -3.34 -1.04
N ALA A 11 12.55 -4.66 -0.93
CA ALA A 11 12.88 -5.43 0.27
C ALA A 11 14.38 -5.40 0.56
N MET A 12 15.22 -5.32 -0.47
CA MET A 12 16.68 -5.29 -0.36
C MET A 12 17.25 -3.91 -0.01
N LEU A 13 16.44 -2.85 0.04
CA LEU A 13 16.88 -1.51 0.46
C LEU A 13 17.20 -1.41 1.96
N SER A 14 16.75 -2.36 2.77
CA SER A 14 17.03 -2.37 4.21
C SER A 14 18.51 -2.62 4.46
N GLY A 15 19.12 -1.78 5.29
CA GLY A 15 20.45 -2.05 5.84
C GLY A 15 20.40 -2.91 7.11
N ASN A 16 19.20 -3.18 7.64
CA ASN A 16 19.01 -4.10 8.76
C ASN A 16 17.69 -4.86 8.64
N ILE A 17 17.75 -6.07 8.08
CA ILE A 17 16.57 -6.92 7.80
C ILE A 17 15.73 -7.27 9.04
N ILE A 18 16.25 -7.07 10.26
CA ILE A 18 15.51 -7.28 11.51
C ILE A 18 14.39 -6.24 11.66
N ILE A 19 14.62 -4.99 11.24
CA ILE A 19 13.65 -3.90 11.38
C ILE A 19 12.38 -4.16 10.53
N PRO A 20 12.46 -4.43 9.22
CA PRO A 20 11.27 -4.67 8.41
C PRO A 20 10.59 -5.97 8.82
N LEU A 21 11.35 -6.98 9.28
CA LEU A 21 10.80 -8.21 9.83
C LEU A 21 9.94 -7.95 11.08
N ILE A 22 10.48 -7.27 12.09
CA ILE A 22 9.74 -6.93 13.31
C ILE A 22 8.54 -6.04 12.98
N SER A 23 8.71 -5.09 12.06
CA SER A 23 7.64 -4.19 11.62
C SER A 23 6.49 -4.94 10.97
N VAL A 24 6.79 -5.92 10.10
CA VAL A 24 5.77 -6.78 9.49
C VAL A 24 5.07 -7.64 10.54
N VAL A 25 5.81 -8.26 11.47
CA VAL A 25 5.22 -9.07 12.53
C VAL A 25 4.27 -8.26 13.41
N LEU A 26 4.73 -7.13 13.94
CA LEU A 26 3.90 -6.24 14.76
C LEU A 26 2.75 -5.65 13.94
N GLY A 27 3.02 -5.31 12.68
CA GLY A 27 2.03 -4.75 11.76
C GLY A 27 0.87 -5.70 11.53
N VAL A 28 1.14 -7.00 11.31
CA VAL A 28 0.12 -8.03 11.17
C VAL A 28 -0.66 -8.23 12.46
N ILE A 29 0.00 -8.26 13.62
CA ILE A 29 -0.68 -8.43 14.91
C ILE A 29 -1.68 -7.28 15.12
N ILE A 30 -1.24 -6.04 14.93
CA ILE A 30 -2.08 -4.85 15.07
C ILE A 30 -3.17 -4.82 13.98
N GLY A 31 -2.81 -5.11 12.74
CA GLY A 31 -3.72 -5.06 11.62
C GLY A 31 -4.79 -6.15 11.63
N GLU A 32 -4.48 -7.35 12.13
CA GLU A 32 -5.49 -8.41 12.34
C GLU A 32 -6.40 -8.06 13.53
N ALA A 33 -5.86 -7.43 14.59
CA ALA A 33 -6.66 -6.96 15.72
C ALA A 33 -7.68 -5.88 15.31
N ILE A 34 -7.30 -4.96 14.42
CA ILE A 34 -8.19 -3.91 13.88
C ILE A 34 -9.03 -4.44 12.70
N ASN A 35 -8.53 -5.47 12.02
CA ASN A 35 -9.13 -6.12 10.84
C ASN A 35 -9.33 -5.16 9.66
N ILE A 36 -8.24 -4.50 9.25
CA ILE A 36 -8.21 -3.50 8.15
C ILE A 36 -8.76 -4.08 6.86
N GLN A 37 -8.43 -5.35 6.55
CA GLN A 37 -8.91 -6.08 5.40
C GLN A 37 -10.43 -6.12 5.36
N LYS A 38 -11.08 -6.50 6.47
CA LYS A 38 -12.54 -6.54 6.55
C LYS A 38 -13.16 -5.15 6.35
N GLY A 39 -12.50 -4.10 6.85
CA GLY A 39 -12.90 -2.71 6.59
C GLY A 39 -12.88 -2.37 5.10
N LEU A 40 -11.79 -2.71 4.40
CA LEU A 40 -11.64 -2.53 2.95
C LEU A 40 -12.66 -3.35 2.16
N ASP A 41 -12.87 -4.62 2.53
CA ASP A 41 -13.81 -5.53 1.86
C ASP A 41 -15.27 -5.03 1.98
N ASN A 42 -15.62 -4.51 3.16
CA ASN A 42 -16.93 -3.90 3.41
C ASN A 42 -17.11 -2.63 2.58
N PHE A 43 -16.08 -1.78 2.52
CA PHE A 43 -16.10 -0.56 1.71
C PHE A 43 -16.19 -0.88 0.21
N ALA A 44 -15.44 -1.87 -0.26
CA ALA A 44 -15.49 -2.36 -1.63
C ALA A 44 -16.88 -2.92 -1.98
N SER A 45 -17.47 -3.71 -1.08
CA SER A 45 -18.84 -4.23 -1.24
C SER A 45 -19.87 -3.10 -1.30
N TRP A 46 -19.73 -2.07 -0.47
CA TRP A 46 -20.60 -0.90 -0.50
C TRP A 46 -20.48 -0.12 -1.81
N LEU A 47 -19.25 0.11 -2.30
CA LEU A 47 -18.99 0.76 -3.59
C LEU A 47 -19.59 -0.07 -4.73
N GLN A 48 -19.38 -1.38 -4.75
CA GLN A 48 -19.92 -2.28 -5.77
C GLN A 48 -21.45 -2.23 -5.80
N ALA A 49 -22.11 -2.28 -4.64
CA ALA A 49 -23.57 -2.17 -4.55
C ALA A 49 -24.08 -0.80 -5.04
N TRP A 50 -23.34 0.28 -4.78
CA TRP A 50 -23.67 1.62 -5.28
C TRP A 50 -23.55 1.73 -6.81
N VAL A 51 -22.51 1.12 -7.40
CA VAL A 51 -22.31 1.07 -8.86
C VAL A 51 -23.34 0.16 -9.51
N ALA A 52 -23.60 -1.02 -8.95
CA ALA A 52 -24.57 -1.98 -9.49
C ALA A 52 -25.98 -1.40 -9.57
N LYS A 53 -26.37 -0.54 -8.61
CA LYS A 53 -27.64 0.21 -8.65
C LYS A 53 -27.73 1.23 -9.79
N ARG A 54 -26.59 1.69 -10.32
CA ARG A 54 -26.51 2.67 -11.43
C ARG A 54 -26.32 2.00 -12.80
N SER A 55 -25.86 0.75 -12.83
CA SER A 55 -25.75 -0.05 -14.04
C SER A 55 -27.11 -0.65 -14.42
N LYS A 56 -27.42 -0.68 -15.73
CA LYS A 56 -28.71 -1.19 -16.24
C LYS A 56 -28.95 -2.65 -15.79
N PRO A 57 -30.20 -3.03 -15.46
CA PRO A 57 -30.55 -4.41 -15.14
C PRO A 57 -30.47 -5.24 -16.44
N GLY A 58 -29.52 -6.16 -16.53
CA GLY A 58 -29.38 -6.98 -17.75
C GLY A 58 -28.24 -7.99 -17.82
N GLN A 59 -27.49 -8.22 -16.74
CA GLN A 59 -26.55 -9.35 -16.69
C GLN A 59 -26.87 -10.22 -15.47
N GLU A 60 -27.77 -11.17 -15.67
CA GLU A 60 -28.04 -12.32 -14.79
C GLU A 60 -26.92 -13.37 -14.93
N GLY A 61 -25.67 -12.93 -14.86
CA GLY A 61 -24.50 -13.79 -14.73
C GLY A 61 -23.99 -13.75 -13.30
N ASP A 62 -23.53 -14.89 -12.81
CA ASP A 62 -22.90 -15.18 -11.51
C ASP A 62 -22.47 -13.93 -10.70
N PHE A 63 -23.42 -13.37 -9.95
CA PHE A 63 -23.30 -12.07 -9.28
C PHE A 63 -22.20 -12.08 -8.21
N ASP A 64 -21.97 -13.25 -7.61
CA ASP A 64 -20.97 -13.45 -6.57
C ASP A 64 -19.54 -13.44 -7.14
N SER A 65 -19.28 -14.06 -8.29
CA SER A 65 -17.94 -14.01 -8.90
C SER A 65 -17.60 -12.62 -9.46
N ALA A 66 -18.58 -11.90 -10.00
CA ALA A 66 -18.39 -10.51 -10.41
C ALA A 66 -18.09 -9.59 -9.21
N ARG A 67 -18.73 -9.84 -8.06
CA ARG A 67 -18.48 -9.12 -6.82
C ARG A 67 -17.09 -9.41 -6.27
N GLU A 68 -16.71 -10.68 -6.18
CA GLU A 68 -15.39 -11.08 -5.68
C GLU A 68 -14.27 -10.49 -6.55
N ARG A 69 -14.42 -10.58 -7.88
CA ARG A 69 -13.46 -9.96 -8.82
C ARG A 69 -13.35 -8.44 -8.63
N PHE A 70 -14.47 -7.75 -8.41
CA PHE A 70 -14.47 -6.32 -8.12
C PHE A 70 -13.73 -5.99 -6.83
N ILE A 71 -14.03 -6.71 -5.74
CA ILE A 71 -13.42 -6.50 -4.42
C ILE A 71 -11.91 -6.77 -4.53
N ASN A 72 -11.50 -7.89 -5.12
CA ASN A 72 -10.11 -8.24 -5.31
C ASN A 72 -9.38 -7.19 -6.16
N GLY A 73 -10.01 -6.69 -7.23
CA GLY A 73 -9.47 -5.61 -8.05
C GLY A 73 -9.26 -4.30 -7.29
N PHE A 74 -10.27 -3.86 -6.53
CA PHE A 74 -10.19 -2.64 -5.73
C PHE A 74 -9.12 -2.74 -4.64
N VAL A 75 -9.14 -3.82 -3.85
CA VAL A 75 -8.20 -4.03 -2.73
C VAL A 75 -6.78 -4.13 -3.27
N THR A 76 -6.55 -4.99 -4.27
CA THR A 76 -5.22 -5.22 -4.83
C THR A 76 -4.63 -3.94 -5.40
N ALA A 77 -5.40 -3.21 -6.23
CA ALA A 77 -4.94 -1.95 -6.80
C ALA A 77 -4.65 -0.90 -5.71
N SER A 78 -5.54 -0.76 -4.73
CA SER A 78 -5.33 0.16 -3.61
C SER A 78 -4.04 -0.14 -2.84
N LEU A 79 -3.79 -1.42 -2.57
CA LEU A 79 -2.57 -1.87 -1.89
C LEU A 79 -1.32 -1.64 -2.74
N VAL A 80 -1.31 -2.03 -4.01
CA VAL A 80 -0.13 -1.80 -4.89
C VAL A 80 0.20 -0.30 -5.02
N PHE A 81 -0.82 0.55 -5.16
CA PHE A 81 -0.61 1.99 -5.38
C PHE A 81 -0.23 2.73 -4.09
N CYS A 82 -0.68 2.26 -2.93
CA CYS A 82 -0.39 2.91 -1.65
C CYS A 82 0.82 2.33 -0.91
N ILE A 83 1.20 1.07 -1.18
CA ILE A 83 2.35 0.40 -0.54
C ILE A 83 3.60 0.65 -1.38
N GLY A 84 4.11 1.87 -1.29
CA GLY A 84 5.37 2.24 -1.93
C GLY A 84 6.06 3.37 -1.17
N PRO A 85 7.40 3.37 -1.09
CA PRO A 85 8.12 4.43 -0.39
C PRO A 85 7.91 5.80 -1.05
N LEU A 86 7.79 5.84 -2.38
CA LEU A 86 7.44 7.06 -3.11
C LEU A 86 6.05 7.60 -2.74
N THR A 87 5.12 6.74 -2.31
CA THR A 87 3.82 7.18 -1.81
C THR A 87 4.01 7.98 -0.52
N PHE A 88 4.82 7.50 0.41
CA PHE A 88 5.04 8.20 1.69
C PHE A 88 5.95 9.41 1.53
N VAL A 89 7.13 9.22 0.92
CA VAL A 89 8.11 10.29 0.72
C VAL A 89 7.57 11.36 -0.19
N GLY A 90 6.98 10.96 -1.32
CA GLY A 90 6.38 11.89 -2.26
C GLY A 90 5.23 12.67 -1.63
N SER A 91 4.30 12.01 -0.92
CA SER A 91 3.18 12.72 -0.31
C SER A 91 3.66 13.68 0.79
N ILE A 92 4.59 13.25 1.63
CA ILE A 92 5.11 14.10 2.71
C ILE A 92 5.95 15.26 2.15
N GLN A 93 6.76 15.03 1.11
CA GLN A 93 7.53 16.08 0.44
C GLN A 93 6.62 17.07 -0.30
N ASP A 94 5.54 16.61 -0.92
CA ASP A 94 4.49 17.46 -1.49
C ASP A 94 3.85 18.32 -0.40
N GLY A 95 3.52 17.72 0.75
CA GLY A 95 3.00 18.45 1.91
C GLY A 95 3.94 19.52 2.46
N ILE A 96 5.23 19.23 2.58
CA ILE A 96 6.24 20.15 3.18
C ILE A 96 6.65 21.24 2.18
N SER A 97 6.98 20.85 0.95
CA SER A 97 7.67 21.71 -0.02
C SER A 97 6.78 22.15 -1.19
N GLY A 98 5.56 21.60 -1.30
CA GLY A 98 4.69 21.77 -2.48
C GLY A 98 5.26 21.13 -3.75
N ASN A 99 6.30 20.30 -3.63
CA ASN A 99 6.92 19.64 -4.77
C ASN A 99 6.26 18.28 -5.02
N TYR A 100 5.36 18.26 -6.00
CA TYR A 100 4.62 17.07 -6.41
C TYR A 100 5.32 16.26 -7.52
N GLU A 101 6.55 16.58 -7.92
CA GLU A 101 7.25 15.92 -9.04
C GLU A 101 7.33 14.40 -8.86
N LEU A 102 7.69 13.94 -7.65
CA LEU A 102 7.72 12.51 -7.31
C LEU A 102 6.33 11.86 -7.42
N LEU A 103 5.28 12.56 -6.97
CA LEU A 103 3.90 12.10 -7.07
C LEU A 103 3.44 12.03 -8.54
N ALA A 104 3.84 12.99 -9.38
CA ALA A 104 3.50 13.02 -10.79
C ALA A 104 4.14 11.85 -11.55
N ILE A 105 5.43 11.59 -11.30
CA ILE A 105 6.12 10.42 -11.88
C ILE A 105 5.42 9.13 -11.44
N LYS A 106 5.09 9.01 -10.14
CA LYS A 106 4.37 7.86 -9.59
C LYS A 106 2.99 7.68 -10.20
N ALA A 107 2.22 8.75 -10.39
CA ALA A 107 0.89 8.71 -10.99
C ALA A 107 0.91 8.15 -12.43
N VAL A 108 1.94 8.49 -13.21
CA VAL A 108 2.13 7.90 -14.55
C VAL A 108 2.39 6.40 -14.46
N LEU A 109 3.28 5.96 -13.57
CA LEU A 109 3.57 4.54 -13.35
C LEU A 109 2.32 3.75 -12.89
N ASP A 110 1.56 4.33 -11.95
CA ASP A 110 0.31 3.74 -11.46
C ASP A 110 -0.77 3.72 -12.54
N GLY A 111 -0.80 4.70 -13.45
CA GLY A 111 -1.68 4.69 -14.62
C GLY A 111 -1.44 3.48 -15.54
N PHE A 112 -0.18 3.19 -15.87
CA PHE A 112 0.15 1.99 -16.65
C PHE A 112 -0.19 0.70 -15.91
N ALA A 113 0.11 0.64 -14.61
CA ALA A 113 -0.23 -0.52 -13.78
C ALA A 113 -1.76 -0.70 -13.64
N ALA A 114 -2.52 0.39 -13.53
CA ALA A 114 -3.97 0.38 -13.45
C ALA A 114 -4.60 -0.14 -14.74
N LEU A 115 -4.05 0.17 -15.91
CA LEU A 115 -4.51 -0.41 -17.18
C LEU A 115 -4.31 -1.94 -17.19
N ALA A 116 -3.13 -2.42 -16.77
CA ALA A 116 -2.85 -3.84 -16.69
C ALA A 116 -3.75 -4.55 -15.66
N PHE A 117 -3.89 -4.00 -14.46
CA PHE A 117 -4.76 -4.56 -13.43
C PHE A 117 -6.24 -4.47 -13.80
N ALA A 118 -6.71 -3.42 -14.46
CA ALA A 118 -8.10 -3.32 -14.89
C ALA A 118 -8.44 -4.38 -15.96
N ALA A 119 -7.49 -4.71 -16.83
CA ALA A 119 -7.66 -5.80 -17.79
C ALA A 119 -7.78 -7.17 -17.09
N SER A 120 -6.99 -7.43 -16.05
CA SER A 120 -6.99 -8.71 -15.31
C SER A 120 -8.11 -8.80 -14.26
N LEU A 121 -8.24 -7.79 -13.41
CA LEU A 121 -9.11 -7.77 -12.22
C LEU A 121 -10.40 -6.97 -12.42
N GLY A 122 -10.60 -6.33 -13.56
CA GLY A 122 -11.84 -5.65 -13.92
C GLY A 122 -11.98 -4.24 -13.36
N ILE A 123 -13.21 -3.72 -13.41
CA ILE A 123 -13.51 -2.31 -13.14
C ILE A 123 -13.25 -1.86 -11.69
N GLY A 124 -13.15 -2.80 -10.74
CA GLY A 124 -12.86 -2.49 -9.33
C GLY A 124 -11.57 -1.68 -9.14
N VAL A 125 -10.61 -1.82 -10.05
CA VAL A 125 -9.34 -1.08 -10.05
C VAL A 125 -9.53 0.44 -10.13
N SER A 126 -10.52 0.93 -10.88
CA SER A 126 -10.75 2.38 -11.02
C SER A 126 -11.15 3.05 -9.70
N PHE A 127 -11.76 2.29 -8.79
CA PHE A 127 -12.15 2.78 -7.47
C PHE A 127 -10.98 2.95 -6.51
N SER A 128 -9.80 2.41 -6.83
CA SER A 128 -8.58 2.64 -6.03
C SER A 128 -8.19 4.12 -5.93
N ILE A 129 -8.69 4.97 -6.84
CA ILE A 129 -8.53 6.43 -6.76
C ILE A 129 -9.02 6.99 -5.42
N VAL A 130 -10.07 6.40 -4.83
CA VAL A 130 -10.59 6.82 -3.53
C VAL A 130 -9.55 6.56 -2.45
N THR A 131 -8.96 5.37 -2.44
CA THR A 131 -7.91 5.01 -1.48
C THR A 131 -6.66 5.85 -1.68
N ILE A 132 -6.26 6.10 -2.94
CA ILE A 132 -5.14 6.98 -3.28
C ILE A 132 -5.36 8.36 -2.70
N ILE A 133 -6.52 8.99 -2.95
CA ILE A 133 -6.81 10.34 -2.44
C ILE A 133 -6.80 10.37 -0.90
N VAL A 134 -7.41 9.37 -0.25
CA VAL A 134 -7.48 9.32 1.21
C VAL A 134 -6.10 9.11 1.83
N ILE A 135 -5.31 8.16 1.31
CA ILE A 135 -4.01 7.81 1.87
C ILE A 135 -2.94 8.84 1.48
N GLN A 136 -2.74 9.11 0.19
CA GLN A 136 -1.73 10.07 -0.27
C GLN A 136 -2.09 11.50 0.12
N GLY A 137 -3.34 11.90 -0.02
CA GLY A 137 -3.80 13.23 0.40
C GLY A 137 -3.74 13.40 1.92
N GLY A 138 -4.08 12.35 2.68
CA GLY A 138 -3.92 12.35 4.14
C GLY A 138 -2.44 12.47 4.56
N LEU A 139 -1.55 11.72 3.92
CA LEU A 139 -0.11 11.80 4.16
C LEU A 139 0.47 13.17 3.78
N ALA A 140 0.01 13.77 2.68
CA ALA A 140 0.42 15.12 2.28
C ALA A 140 -0.05 16.17 3.30
N LEU A 141 -1.28 16.05 3.81
CA LEU A 141 -1.77 16.91 4.88
C LEU A 141 -0.94 16.75 6.17
N VAL A 142 -0.59 15.51 6.54
CA VAL A 142 0.31 15.25 7.67
C VAL A 142 1.68 15.88 7.42
N GLY A 143 2.26 15.75 6.23
CA GLY A 143 3.54 16.38 5.88
C GLY A 143 3.49 17.90 6.01
N TYR A 144 2.42 18.53 5.53
CA TYR A 144 2.17 19.96 5.67
C TYR A 144 2.12 20.41 7.13
N LEU A 145 1.47 19.62 8.00
CA LEU A 145 1.32 19.95 9.42
C LEU A 145 2.56 19.62 10.27
N ALA A 146 3.28 18.55 9.91
CA ALA A 146 4.28 17.93 10.77
C ALA A 146 5.74 18.27 10.39
N GLY A 147 5.98 18.82 9.19
CA GLY A 147 7.33 19.23 8.74
C GLY A 147 8.25 18.05 8.39
N ASN A 148 9.56 18.31 8.29
CA ASN A 148 10.54 17.33 7.79
C ASN A 148 11.03 16.36 8.89
N ILE A 149 10.21 15.37 9.22
CA ILE A 149 10.50 14.36 10.27
C ILE A 149 11.10 13.06 9.71
N MET A 150 11.13 12.89 8.38
CA MET A 150 11.58 11.65 7.74
C MET A 150 13.04 11.70 7.34
N THR A 151 13.76 10.64 7.69
CA THR A 151 15.17 10.46 7.38
C THR A 151 15.34 9.33 6.37
N ASP A 152 16.47 9.30 5.66
CA ASP A 152 16.75 8.26 4.66
C ASP A 152 16.65 6.83 5.24
N ASP A 153 17.10 6.60 6.47
CA ASP A 153 16.95 5.32 7.16
C ASP A 153 15.49 4.93 7.36
N MET A 154 14.64 5.88 7.77
CA MET A 154 13.20 5.64 7.96
C MET A 154 12.54 5.28 6.63
N ILE A 155 12.99 5.92 5.54
CA ILE A 155 12.52 5.66 4.18
C ILE A 155 12.96 4.26 3.73
N ASN A 156 14.22 3.88 3.92
CA ASN A 156 14.74 2.58 3.52
C ASN A 156 14.03 1.43 4.23
N GLU A 157 13.85 1.55 5.55
CA GLU A 157 13.19 0.49 6.32
C GLU A 157 11.68 0.40 6.02
N MET A 158 11.02 1.54 5.78
CA MET A 158 9.65 1.56 5.27
C MET A 158 9.56 0.94 3.87
N SER A 159 10.50 1.27 2.98
CA SER A 159 10.58 0.72 1.62
C SER A 159 10.71 -0.79 1.67
N SER A 160 11.57 -1.29 2.56
CA SER A 160 11.80 -2.72 2.72
C SER A 160 10.57 -3.45 3.27
N ALA A 161 9.93 -2.90 4.30
CA ALA A 161 8.64 -3.43 4.77
C ALA A 161 7.61 -3.44 3.64
N GLY A 162 7.49 -2.35 2.86
CA GLY A 162 6.63 -2.29 1.69
C GLY A 162 6.99 -3.31 0.61
N GLY A 163 8.27 -3.56 0.37
CA GLY A 163 8.77 -4.60 -0.52
C GLY A 163 8.28 -5.99 -0.12
N LEU A 164 8.34 -6.32 1.17
CA LEU A 164 7.80 -7.58 1.71
C LEU A 164 6.28 -7.70 1.49
N LEU A 165 5.54 -6.62 1.69
CA LEU A 165 4.10 -6.58 1.41
C LEU A 165 3.82 -6.77 -0.10
N LEU A 166 4.58 -6.15 -0.99
CA LEU A 166 4.45 -6.31 -2.45
C LEU A 166 4.77 -7.74 -2.91
N ILE A 167 5.76 -8.40 -2.29
CA ILE A 167 6.02 -9.83 -2.51
C ILE A 167 4.78 -10.65 -2.12
N GLY A 168 4.21 -10.38 -0.95
CA GLY A 168 2.97 -11.03 -0.51
C GLY A 168 1.79 -10.79 -1.45
N LEU A 169 1.64 -9.56 -1.94
CA LEU A 169 0.60 -9.16 -2.90
C LEU A 169 0.81 -9.82 -4.28
N SER A 170 2.06 -10.09 -4.65
CA SER A 170 2.34 -10.84 -5.88
C SER A 170 1.80 -12.26 -5.83
N LEU A 171 1.69 -12.90 -4.65
CA LEU A 171 1.07 -14.22 -4.50
C LEU A 171 -0.43 -14.19 -4.78
N ILE A 172 -1.09 -13.08 -4.45
CA ILE A 172 -2.51 -12.82 -4.76
C ILE A 172 -2.67 -12.66 -6.27
N LEU A 173 -1.82 -11.83 -6.87
CA LEU A 173 -1.85 -11.56 -8.32
C LEU A 173 -1.54 -12.80 -9.18
N LEU A 174 -0.77 -13.73 -8.64
CA LEU A 174 -0.46 -15.01 -9.30
C LEU A 174 -1.48 -16.11 -8.98
N ASP A 175 -2.53 -15.78 -8.21
CA ASP A 175 -3.57 -16.72 -7.78
C ASP A 175 -3.01 -17.96 -7.05
N ILE A 176 -1.89 -17.78 -6.33
CA ILE A 176 -1.23 -18.84 -5.56
C ILE A 176 -1.81 -18.89 -4.15
N LYS A 177 -1.92 -17.73 -3.50
CA LYS A 177 -2.44 -17.61 -2.14
C LYS A 177 -3.07 -16.24 -1.94
N HIS A 178 -4.15 -16.20 -1.17
CA HIS A 178 -4.93 -14.99 -0.88
C HIS A 178 -4.83 -14.57 0.61
N PRO A 179 -3.63 -14.20 1.10
CA PRO A 179 -3.49 -13.64 2.44
C PRO A 179 -4.15 -12.27 2.55
N ARG A 180 -4.57 -11.88 3.76
CA ARG A 180 -5.19 -10.58 4.05
C ARG A 180 -4.17 -9.45 4.06
N MET A 181 -3.63 -9.10 2.90
CA MET A 181 -2.50 -8.16 2.77
C MET A 181 -2.80 -6.76 3.32
N ALA A 182 -4.05 -6.32 3.37
CA ALA A 182 -4.38 -5.03 3.99
C ALA A 182 -4.09 -5.01 5.50
N ASN A 183 -4.12 -6.16 6.19
CA ASN A 183 -3.76 -6.26 7.61
C ASN A 183 -2.25 -6.09 7.84
N TYR A 184 -1.43 -6.14 6.79
CA TYR A 184 0.01 -5.92 6.89
C TYR A 184 0.36 -4.43 6.80
N LEU A 185 -0.57 -3.57 6.33
CA LEU A 185 -0.35 -2.14 6.15
C LEU A 185 0.26 -1.39 7.35
N PRO A 186 -0.09 -1.69 8.61
CA PRO A 186 0.49 -0.99 9.75
C PRO A 186 2.02 -1.16 9.84
N ALA A 187 2.59 -2.21 9.23
CA ALA A 187 4.04 -2.41 9.16
C ALA A 187 4.78 -1.21 8.53
N LEU A 188 4.14 -0.53 7.57
CA LEU A 188 4.70 0.65 6.90
C LEU A 188 4.87 1.84 7.84
N LEU A 189 4.03 1.94 8.86
CA LEU A 189 4.15 2.99 9.89
C LEU A 189 5.07 2.54 11.02
N ILE A 190 5.09 1.25 11.35
CA ILE A 190 5.92 0.71 12.43
C ILE A 190 7.41 0.77 12.07
N ALA A 191 7.78 0.49 10.82
CA ALA A 191 9.17 0.53 10.37
C ALA A 191 9.88 1.87 10.63
N PRO A 192 9.38 3.02 10.16
CA PRO A 192 9.99 4.31 10.46
C PRO A 192 9.91 4.65 11.96
N LEU A 193 8.86 4.22 12.68
CA LEU A 193 8.76 4.44 14.12
C LEU A 193 9.84 3.70 14.91
N ILE A 194 10.16 2.46 14.54
CA ILE A 194 11.25 1.70 15.16
C ILE A 194 12.59 2.42 14.96
N VAL A 195 12.86 2.91 13.74
CA VAL A 195 14.07 3.69 13.44
C VAL A 195 14.11 4.98 14.25
N ALA A 196 13.00 5.71 14.34
CA ALA A 196 12.91 6.95 15.11
C ALA A 196 13.16 6.71 16.61
N VAL A 197 12.59 5.66 17.19
CA VAL A 197 12.81 5.27 18.60
C VAL A 197 14.24 4.81 18.82
N GLY A 198 14.80 4.00 17.91
CA GLY A 198 16.18 3.53 17.97
C GLY A 198 17.18 4.70 17.99
N ARG A 199 16.98 5.68 17.10
CA ARG A 199 17.77 6.92 17.09
C ARG A 199 17.60 7.74 18.37
N TRP A 200 16.39 7.85 18.90
CA TRP A 200 16.15 8.56 20.18
C TRP A 200 16.85 7.89 21.36
N LEU A 201 16.96 6.56 21.35
CA LEU A 201 17.69 5.76 22.35
C LEU A 201 19.21 5.71 22.12
N GLY A 202 19.71 6.27 21.00
CA GLY A 202 21.13 6.24 20.65
C GLY A 202 21.63 4.88 20.16
N ILE A 203 20.73 4.00 19.70
CA ILE A 203 21.07 2.69 19.12
C ILE A 203 21.40 2.88 17.64
N ASP A 204 22.56 2.36 17.20
CA ASP A 204 22.90 2.29 15.78
C ASP A 204 21.93 1.35 15.06
N VAL A 205 21.08 1.93 14.21
CA VAL A 205 20.06 1.25 13.42
C VAL A 205 20.71 0.34 12.38
N TYR A 206 21.86 0.78 11.85
CA TYR A 206 22.76 0.00 11.01
C TYR A 206 24.00 -0.38 11.83
N PRO A 207 24.15 -1.64 12.25
CA PRO A 207 25.42 -2.09 12.80
C PRO A 207 26.48 -2.00 11.69
N ASN A 208 27.50 -1.15 11.89
CA ASN A 208 28.69 -1.13 11.05
C ASN A 208 29.41 -2.48 11.21
N PHE A 209 29.20 -3.40 10.27
CA PHE A 209 29.99 -4.62 10.13
C PHE A 209 31.05 -4.45 9.05
#